data_AF-A0A4U0H2F6-F1
#
_entry.id   AF-A0A4U0H2F6-F1
#
_cell.length_a   1.000
_cell.length_b   1.000
_cell.length_c   1.000
_cell.angle_alpha   90.00
_cell.angle_beta   90.00
_cell.angle_gamma   90.00
#
_symmetry.space_group_name_H-M   'P 1'
#
loop_
_entity.id
_entity.type
_entity.pdbx_description
1 polymer ?
#
loop_
_entity_poly.entity_id
_entity_poly.type
_entity_poly.pdbx_seq_one_letter_code
_entity_poly.pdbx_strand_id
1 'polypeptide(L)'
;MILVVKRIRQGKNSTLSELFIDGKFFCYGLEDSIREVKIKGATAIPAGKYKLELNTYGAMNARYKKRFPDLHRGMIEIKHIPNFSYVYIHIGNNIGDTSGCLLVGDSYKQEKDKDKDYVLTKSAKAYKRLYSLLIGSVAEGEAWIEIGNP
;
A
#
# COMPACT_ATOMS: atom_id res chain seq x y z
N MET A 1 13.07 10.40 3.71
CA MET A 1 11.92 9.87 4.47
C MET A 1 11.76 8.35 4.24
N ILE A 2 11.38 7.56 5.26
CA ILE A 2 11.16 6.11 5.13
C ILE A 2 9.79 5.74 5.70
N LEU A 3 8.97 5.03 4.90
CA LEU A 3 7.77 4.34 5.34
C LEU A 3 8.10 2.88 5.65
N VAL A 4 7.89 2.43 6.88
CA VAL A 4 8.14 1.04 7.28
C VAL A 4 6.82 0.27 7.31
N VAL A 5 6.77 -0.85 6.60
CA VAL A 5 5.63 -1.79 6.57
C VAL A 5 6.01 -3.02 7.39
N LYS A 6 5.45 -3.10 8.60
CA LYS A 6 5.63 -4.23 9.51
C LYS A 6 4.45 -5.18 9.37
N ARG A 7 4.67 -6.36 8.78
CA ARG A 7 3.63 -7.39 8.67
C ARG A 7 3.35 -7.97 10.05
N ILE A 8 2.07 -8.13 10.39
CA ILE A 8 1.65 -8.55 11.74
C ILE A 8 0.75 -9.78 11.74
N ARG A 9 -0.04 -10.01 10.68
CA ARG A 9 -0.96 -11.14 10.58
C ARG A 9 -1.18 -11.56 9.12
N GLN A 10 -1.47 -12.84 8.92
CA GLN A 10 -1.92 -13.37 7.63
C GLN A 10 -3.37 -13.85 7.72
N GLY A 11 -4.15 -13.51 6.70
CA GLY A 11 -5.45 -14.10 6.39
C GLY A 11 -5.27 -15.23 5.37
N LYS A 12 -6.37 -15.69 4.77
CA LYS A 12 -6.30 -16.72 3.71
C LYS A 12 -5.64 -16.16 2.45
N ASN A 13 -6.05 -14.96 2.02
CA ASN A 13 -5.57 -14.31 0.80
C ASN A 13 -4.88 -12.97 1.07
N SER A 14 -4.88 -12.51 2.32
CA SER A 14 -4.38 -11.19 2.71
C SER A 14 -3.23 -11.22 3.71
N THR A 15 -2.41 -10.18 3.66
CA THR A 15 -1.34 -9.90 4.64
C THR A 15 -1.62 -8.55 5.28
N LEU A 16 -1.89 -8.53 6.58
CA LEU A 16 -2.12 -7.32 7.37
C LEU A 16 -0.79 -6.77 7.90
N SER A 17 -0.62 -5.46 7.82
CA SER A 17 0.56 -4.76 8.32
C SER A 17 0.23 -3.52 9.14
N GLU A 18 1.17 -3.11 9.97
CA GLU A 18 1.25 -1.80 10.60
C GLU A 18 2.28 -0.95 9.84
N LEU A 19 1.91 0.30 9.55
CA LEU A 19 2.77 1.25 8.85
C LEU A 19 3.32 2.26 9.84
N PHE A 20 4.63 2.51 9.76
CA PHE A 20 5.35 3.44 10.63
C PHE A 20 6.10 4.49 9.83
N ILE A 21 6.17 5.70 10.38
CA ILE A 21 7.02 6.79 9.91
C ILE A 21 7.77 7.32 11.14
N ASP A 22 9.09 7.43 11.04
CA ASP A 22 9.97 7.83 12.15
C ASP A 22 9.73 7.02 13.45
N GLY A 23 9.52 5.72 13.29
CA GLY A 23 9.26 4.78 14.40
C GLY A 23 7.88 4.91 15.05
N LYS A 24 7.02 5.83 14.58
CA LYS A 24 5.67 6.04 15.12
C LYS A 24 4.64 5.35 14.24
N PHE A 25 3.71 4.63 14.87
CA PHE A 25 2.57 4.03 14.18
C PHE A 25 1.77 5.11 13.45
N PHE A 26 1.44 4.86 12.18
CA PHE A 26 0.75 5.81 11.33
C PHE A 26 -0.65 5.33 10.90
N CYS A 27 -0.72 4.12 10.36
CA CYS A 27 -1.96 3.45 9.92
C CYS A 27 -1.72 1.95 9.72
N TYR A 28 -2.75 1.23 9.26
CA TYR A 28 -2.65 -0.17 8.85
C TYR A 28 -2.54 -0.29 7.34
N GLY A 29 -1.91 -1.38 6.90
CA GLY A 29 -1.79 -1.78 5.51
C GLY A 29 -2.39 -3.16 5.24
N LEU A 30 -2.79 -3.40 4.00
CA LEU A 30 -3.29 -4.70 3.53
C LEU A 30 -2.75 -4.98 2.12
N GLU A 31 -2.19 -6.17 1.95
CA GLU A 31 -1.67 -6.68 0.68
C GLU A 31 -2.21 -8.10 0.43
N ASP A 32 -1.94 -8.66 -0.75
CA ASP A 32 -2.09 -10.09 -1.01
C ASP A 32 -1.24 -10.98 -0.09
N SER A 33 -1.52 -12.29 -0.05
CA SER A 33 -0.65 -13.24 0.67
C SER A 33 0.75 -13.29 0.08
N ILE A 34 1.72 -13.52 0.95
CA ILE A 34 3.10 -13.79 0.57
C ILE A 34 3.16 -15.17 -0.11
N ARG A 35 3.90 -15.24 -1.22
CA ARG A 35 4.09 -16.47 -2.00
C ARG A 35 5.53 -16.53 -2.47
N GLU A 36 6.10 -17.73 -2.49
CA GLU A 36 7.43 -17.97 -3.06
C GLU A 36 7.45 -17.73 -4.57
N VAL A 37 6.40 -18.20 -5.26
CA VAL A 37 6.21 -18.02 -6.70
C VAL A 37 5.14 -16.96 -6.94
N LYS A 38 5.51 -15.94 -7.73
CA LYS A 38 4.61 -14.82 -8.06
C LYS A 38 3.41 -15.28 -8.89
N ILE A 39 2.21 -15.00 -8.39
CA ILE A 39 0.95 -15.06 -9.10
C ILE A 39 0.50 -13.63 -9.39
N LYS A 40 0.31 -13.30 -10.67
CA LYS A 40 -0.08 -11.95 -11.09
C LYS A 40 -1.41 -11.56 -10.41
N GLY A 41 -1.40 -10.44 -9.70
CA GLY A 41 -2.58 -9.90 -9.03
C GLY A 41 -2.96 -10.60 -7.73
N ALA A 42 -2.17 -11.58 -7.28
CA ALA A 42 -2.41 -12.34 -6.08
C ALA A 42 -1.07 -12.68 -5.42
N THR A 43 -0.21 -11.70 -5.18
CA THR A 43 1.07 -11.91 -4.46
C THR A 43 1.50 -10.62 -3.79
N ALA A 44 1.81 -10.70 -2.51
CA ALA A 44 2.33 -9.58 -1.73
C ALA A 44 3.61 -8.99 -2.35
N ILE A 45 3.93 -7.75 -2.02
CA ILE A 45 5.21 -7.18 -2.40
C ILE A 45 6.33 -7.95 -1.68
N PRO A 46 7.42 -8.36 -2.34
CA PRO A 46 8.54 -9.01 -1.66
C PRO A 46 9.10 -8.14 -0.52
N ALA A 47 9.61 -8.77 0.53
CA ALA A 47 10.31 -8.03 1.58
C ALA A 47 11.57 -7.37 1.00
N GLY A 48 11.90 -6.17 1.47
CA GLY A 48 13.01 -5.39 0.95
C GLY A 48 12.80 -3.89 1.09
N LYS A 49 13.77 -3.13 0.56
CA LYS A 49 13.74 -1.67 0.55
C LYS A 49 13.62 -1.16 -0.88
N TYR A 50 12.60 -0.36 -1.13
CA TYR A 50 12.24 0.12 -2.46
C TYR A 50 12.09 1.64 -2.48
N LYS A 51 12.34 2.25 -3.64
CA LYS A 51 12.15 3.68 -3.82
C LYS A 51 10.68 3.98 -4.10
N LEU A 52 10.19 5.10 -3.56
CA LEU A 52 8.88 5.63 -3.90
C LEU A 52 9.02 6.73 -4.95
N GLU A 53 8.22 6.64 -6.03
CA GLU A 53 8.22 7.62 -7.11
C GLU A 53 6.79 8.00 -7.53
N LEU A 54 6.65 9.14 -8.23
CA LEU A 54 5.36 9.55 -8.77
C LEU A 54 5.10 8.95 -10.15
N ASN A 55 4.00 8.21 -10.25
CA ASN A 55 3.43 7.80 -11.53
C ASN A 55 2.35 8.81 -11.97
N THR A 56 2.62 9.52 -13.06
CA THR A 56 1.77 10.60 -13.59
C THR A 56 0.99 10.22 -14.86
N TYR A 57 1.01 8.94 -15.25
CA TYR A 57 0.44 8.49 -16.54
C TYR A 57 -0.47 7.26 -16.45
N GLY A 58 -0.40 6.45 -15.39
CA GLY A 58 -1.20 5.24 -15.25
C GLY A 58 -2.72 5.49 -15.15
N ALA A 59 -3.54 4.47 -15.47
CA ALA A 59 -5.00 4.59 -15.41
C ALA A 59 -5.51 4.98 -14.01
N MET A 60 -4.87 4.48 -12.94
CA MET A 60 -5.21 4.88 -11.57
C MET A 60 -4.88 6.35 -11.29
N ASN A 61 -3.78 6.87 -11.85
CA ASN A 61 -3.46 8.29 -11.78
C ASN A 61 -4.57 9.15 -12.39
N ALA A 62 -5.08 8.80 -13.57
CA ALA A 62 -6.20 9.54 -14.18
C ALA A 62 -7.46 9.53 -13.28
N ARG A 63 -7.79 8.39 -12.67
CA ARG A 63 -8.92 8.28 -11.73
C ARG A 63 -8.72 9.14 -10.49
N TYR A 64 -7.54 9.11 -9.89
CA TYR A 64 -7.24 9.87 -8.67
C TYR A 64 -7.11 11.37 -8.94
N LYS A 65 -6.62 11.78 -10.12
CA LYS A 65 -6.63 13.18 -10.56
C LYS A 65 -8.05 13.74 -10.61
N LYS A 66 -9.02 12.97 -11.10
CA LYS A 66 -10.45 13.35 -11.07
C LYS A 66 -11.02 13.35 -9.65
N ARG A 67 -10.63 12.37 -8.83
CA ARG A 67 -11.17 12.19 -7.47
C ARG A 67 -10.67 13.24 -6.48
N PHE A 68 -9.43 13.70 -6.63
CA PHE A 68 -8.74 14.60 -5.70
C PHE A 68 -7.97 15.70 -6.47
N PRO A 69 -8.65 16.58 -7.21
CA PRO A 69 -8.01 17.54 -8.11
C PRO A 69 -6.99 18.46 -7.43
N ASP A 70 -7.26 18.87 -6.18
CA ASP A 70 -6.40 19.81 -5.43
C ASP A 70 -5.26 19.13 -4.66
N LEU A 71 -5.30 17.80 -4.50
CA LEU A 71 -4.32 17.02 -3.72
C LEU A 71 -3.42 16.17 -4.60
N HIS A 72 -3.97 15.58 -5.68
CA HIS A 72 -3.32 14.51 -6.41
C HIS A 72 -2.30 15.03 -7.43
N ARG A 73 -1.02 14.71 -7.19
CA ARG A 73 0.11 15.06 -8.06
C ARG A 73 0.66 13.89 -8.87
N GLY A 74 0.10 12.69 -8.69
CA GLY A 74 0.65 11.43 -9.20
C GLY A 74 0.38 10.29 -8.22
N MET A 75 0.24 9.06 -8.68
CA MET A 75 0.19 7.92 -7.76
C MET A 75 1.56 7.74 -7.13
N ILE A 76 1.61 7.48 -5.82
CA ILE A 76 2.83 7.02 -5.16
C ILE A 76 3.01 5.54 -5.56
N GLU A 77 4.00 5.27 -6.40
CA GLU A 77 4.36 3.94 -6.90
C GLU A 77 5.60 3.43 -6.16
N ILE A 78 5.57 2.14 -5.80
CA ILE A 78 6.72 1.42 -5.25
C ILE A 78 7.51 0.86 -6.44
N LYS A 79 8.71 1.39 -6.66
CA LYS A 79 9.53 1.09 -7.85
C LYS A 79 10.58 0.04 -7.58
N HIS A 80 11.10 -0.52 -8.68
CA HIS A 80 12.21 -1.49 -8.68
C HIS A 80 11.91 -2.78 -7.93
N ILE A 81 10.62 -3.16 -7.85
CA ILE A 81 10.22 -4.47 -7.38
C ILE A 81 10.38 -5.47 -8.54
N PRO A 82 11.22 -6.51 -8.44
CA PRO A 82 11.44 -7.47 -9.52
C PRO A 82 10.14 -8.16 -9.97
N ASN A 83 9.83 -8.12 -11.26
CA ASN A 83 8.63 -8.73 -11.87
C ASN A 83 7.29 -8.10 -11.48
N PHE A 84 7.28 -6.93 -10.82
CA PHE A 84 6.08 -6.15 -10.55
C PHE A 84 6.13 -4.82 -11.30
N SER A 85 4.95 -4.28 -11.60
CA SER A 85 4.77 -2.96 -12.20
C SER A 85 3.47 -2.36 -11.68
N TYR A 86 3.40 -1.03 -11.64
CA TYR A 86 2.20 -0.30 -11.20
C TYR A 86 1.72 -0.69 -9.79
N VAL A 87 2.67 -0.92 -8.88
CA VAL A 87 2.40 -1.19 -7.48
C VAL A 87 2.24 0.14 -6.75
N TYR A 88 1.02 0.47 -6.36
CA TYR A 88 0.71 1.74 -5.72
C TYR A 88 0.38 1.59 -4.24
N ILE A 89 0.57 2.68 -3.49
CA ILE A 89 -0.09 2.86 -2.18
C ILE A 89 -1.43 3.55 -2.44
N HIS A 90 -2.56 2.91 -2.11
CA HIS A 90 -3.86 3.47 -2.48
C HIS A 90 -5.02 3.08 -1.55
N ILE A 91 -6.19 3.69 -1.84
CA ILE A 91 -7.45 3.42 -1.13
C ILE A 91 -7.98 2.05 -1.55
N GLY A 92 -8.30 1.22 -0.58
CA GLY A 92 -9.02 -0.05 -0.71
C GLY A 92 -9.30 -0.61 0.69
N ASN A 93 -10.28 -1.51 0.80
CA ASN A 93 -10.74 -2.05 2.06
C ASN A 93 -10.54 -3.56 2.18
N ASN A 94 -10.53 -4.31 1.09
CA ASN A 94 -10.39 -5.78 1.12
C ASN A 94 -9.46 -6.27 0.01
N ILE A 95 -9.24 -7.58 -0.05
CA ILE A 95 -8.31 -8.17 -1.01
C ILE A 95 -8.74 -8.00 -2.47
N GLY A 96 -10.05 -7.89 -2.75
CA GLY A 96 -10.57 -7.60 -4.07
C GLY A 96 -10.28 -6.18 -4.57
N ASP A 97 -9.89 -5.26 -3.67
CA ASP A 97 -9.48 -3.92 -4.04
C ASP A 97 -8.01 -3.83 -4.45
N THR A 98 -7.23 -4.92 -4.32
CA THR A 98 -5.81 -4.95 -4.69
C THR A 98 -5.51 -6.00 -5.77
N SER A 99 -4.36 -5.83 -6.41
CA SER A 99 -3.79 -6.79 -7.35
C SER A 99 -2.26 -6.77 -7.21
N GLY A 100 -1.78 -6.89 -5.97
CA GLY A 100 -0.38 -6.74 -5.58
C GLY A 100 0.03 -5.33 -5.14
N CYS A 101 -0.93 -4.42 -4.92
CA CYS A 101 -0.71 -3.08 -4.37
C CYS A 101 -0.84 -3.06 -2.84
N LEU A 102 -0.35 -2.00 -2.20
CA LEU A 102 -0.50 -1.76 -0.77
C LEU A 102 -1.74 -0.88 -0.50
N LEU A 103 -2.76 -1.47 0.12
CA LEU A 103 -3.93 -0.74 0.61
C LEU A 103 -3.64 -0.13 1.98
N VAL A 104 -4.29 0.98 2.33
CA VAL A 104 -4.12 1.62 3.66
C VAL A 104 -5.44 1.99 4.34
N GLY A 105 -5.48 1.92 5.68
CA GLY A 105 -6.66 2.20 6.51
C GLY A 105 -6.32 2.58 7.95
N ASP A 106 -7.20 3.31 8.64
CA ASP A 106 -6.95 3.75 10.04
C ASP A 106 -7.24 2.64 11.07
N SER A 107 -8.02 1.63 10.69
CA SER A 107 -8.26 0.44 11.51
C SER A 107 -8.58 -0.76 10.63
N TYR A 108 -8.60 -1.95 11.22
CA TYR A 108 -8.94 -3.19 10.54
C TYR A 108 -9.97 -4.02 11.33
N LYS A 109 -10.56 -5.00 10.66
CA LYS A 109 -11.38 -6.08 11.24
C LYS A 109 -11.02 -7.39 10.55
N GLN A 110 -11.23 -8.51 11.22
CA GLN A 110 -11.19 -9.81 10.58
C GLN A 110 -12.59 -10.17 10.09
N GLU A 111 -12.68 -10.71 8.88
CA GLU A 111 -13.95 -11.22 8.33
C GLU A 111 -14.43 -12.42 9.15
N LYS A 112 -15.75 -12.52 9.28
CA LYS A 112 -16.42 -13.56 10.09
C LYS A 112 -16.67 -14.84 9.32
N ASP A 113 -16.49 -14.81 8.00
CA ASP A 113 -16.71 -15.94 7.12
C ASP A 113 -15.54 -16.93 7.19
N LYS A 114 -15.65 -18.00 6.39
CA LYS A 114 -14.69 -19.10 6.40
C LYS A 114 -13.29 -18.69 5.95
N ASP A 115 -13.16 -17.56 5.25
CA ASP A 115 -11.92 -17.13 4.62
C ASP A 115 -11.02 -16.36 5.58
N LYS A 116 -11.57 -15.78 6.66
CA LYS A 116 -10.81 -15.16 7.77
C LYS A 116 -9.81 -14.08 7.32
N ASP A 117 -10.05 -13.47 6.17
CA ASP A 117 -9.25 -12.36 5.65
C ASP A 117 -9.46 -11.09 6.47
N TYR A 118 -8.57 -10.12 6.30
CA TYR A 118 -8.68 -8.83 6.99
C TYR A 118 -9.27 -7.77 6.07
N VAL A 119 -10.08 -6.89 6.66
CA VAL A 119 -10.60 -5.71 5.99
C VAL A 119 -10.13 -4.45 6.69
N LEU A 120 -9.71 -3.47 5.91
CA LEU A 120 -9.39 -2.13 6.37
C LEU A 120 -10.66 -1.27 6.44
N THR A 121 -10.66 -0.30 7.34
CA THR A 121 -11.70 0.73 7.41
C THR A 121 -11.08 2.13 7.40
N LYS A 122 -11.87 3.13 7.01
CA LYS A 122 -11.44 4.54 6.88
C LYS A 122 -10.27 4.73 5.90
N SER A 123 -10.20 3.91 4.86
CA SER A 123 -9.09 3.91 3.88
C SER A 123 -8.88 5.26 3.19
N ALA A 124 -9.94 5.93 2.78
CA ALA A 124 -9.84 7.27 2.18
C ALA A 124 -9.24 8.31 3.14
N LYS A 125 -9.50 8.20 4.44
CA LYS A 125 -8.91 9.10 5.46
C LYS A 125 -7.43 8.77 5.65
N ALA A 126 -7.09 7.50 5.85
CA ALA A 126 -5.71 7.04 6.00
C ALA A 126 -4.85 7.43 4.80
N TYR A 127 -5.35 7.18 3.59
CA TYR A 127 -4.67 7.52 2.34
C TYR A 127 -4.38 9.03 2.24
N LYS A 128 -5.37 9.90 2.47
CA LYS A 128 -5.14 11.35 2.38
C LYS A 128 -4.08 11.84 3.36
N ARG A 129 -4.08 11.32 4.61
CA ARG A 129 -3.05 11.65 5.61
C ARG A 129 -1.67 11.19 5.15
N LEU A 130 -1.57 9.91 4.73
CA LEU A 130 -0.30 9.32 4.30
C LEU A 130 0.25 10.01 3.05
N TYR A 131 -0.59 10.21 2.05
CA TYR A 131 -0.23 10.86 0.80
C TYR A 131 0.29 12.27 1.03
N SER A 132 -0.44 13.08 1.82
CA SER A 132 -0.03 14.46 2.12
C SER A 132 1.30 14.53 2.86
N LEU A 133 1.61 13.52 3.69
CA LEU A 133 2.88 13.45 4.41
C LEU A 133 4.04 13.02 3.50
N LEU A 134 3.81 12.06 2.60
CA LEU A 134 4.86 11.50 1.74
C LEU A 134 5.15 12.35 0.50
N ILE A 135 4.15 13.06 -0.05
CA ILE A 135 4.20 13.60 -1.42
C ILE A 135 5.38 14.55 -1.67
N GLY A 136 5.79 15.34 -0.68
CA GLY A 136 6.96 16.22 -0.76
C GLY A 136 8.24 15.43 -1.01
N SER A 137 8.59 14.54 -0.07
CA SER A 137 9.79 13.72 -0.19
C SER A 137 9.76 12.75 -1.39
N VAL A 138 8.58 12.29 -1.82
CA VAL A 138 8.47 11.47 -3.05
C VAL A 138 8.81 12.32 -4.28
N ALA A 139 8.31 13.57 -4.36
CA ALA A 139 8.60 14.46 -5.48
C ALA A 139 10.08 14.88 -5.54
N GLU A 140 10.75 14.94 -4.40
CA GLU A 140 12.20 15.22 -4.29
C GLU A 140 13.07 13.97 -4.50
N GLY A 141 12.47 12.78 -4.60
CA GLY A 141 13.19 11.52 -4.78
C GLY A 141 13.86 10.99 -3.50
N GLU A 142 13.45 11.47 -2.34
CA GLU A 142 14.02 11.17 -1.01
C GLU A 142 13.16 10.21 -0.19
N ALA A 143 12.09 9.67 -0.76
CA ALA A 143 11.18 8.75 -0.09
C ALA A 143 11.46 7.28 -0.44
N TRP A 144 11.47 6.44 0.60
CA TRP A 144 11.66 5.00 0.51
C TRP A 144 10.57 4.27 1.28
N ILE A 145 10.35 3.01 0.92
CA ILE A 145 9.54 2.06 1.68
C ILE A 145 10.38 0.85 2.05
N GLU A 146 10.24 0.38 3.28
CA GLU A 146 10.88 -0.83 3.79
C GLU A 146 9.80 -1.83 4.20
N ILE A 147 9.81 -3.01 3.59
CA ILE A 147 8.81 -4.05 3.79
C ILE A 147 9.46 -5.22 4.50
N GLY A 148 8.97 -5.53 5.70
CA GLY A 148 9.46 -6.63 6.52
C GLY A 148 8.89 -7.99 6.12
N ASN A 149 9.56 -9.06 6.59
CA ASN A 149 8.95 -10.37 6.67
C ASN A 149 7.93 -10.42 7.83
N PRO A 150 6.96 -11.35 7.81
CA PRO A 150 6.06 -11.62 8.93
C PRO A 150 6.80 -11.99 10.21
#